data_AF-A0A8T5TYK1-F1
#
_entry.id   AF-A0A8T5TYK1-F1
#
_cell.length_a   1.000
_cell.length_b   1.000
_cell.length_c   1.000
_cell.angle_alpha   90.00
_cell.angle_beta   90.00
_cell.angle_gamma   90.00
#
_symmetry.space_group_name_H-M   'P 1'
#
loop_
_entity.id
_entity.type
_entity.pdbx_description
1 polymer ?
#
loop_
_entity_poly.entity_id
_entity_poly.type
_entity_poly.pdbx_seq_one_letter_code
_entity_poly.pdbx_strand_id
1 'polypeptide(L)'
;MNENENKNSEHSEEIEEPKKKSRFAKPTRTSQSQVLQEALNIKPDDLKDIEGKLAVIKFLDYISEEPLDFAFKEKTLDQYIKKITERTDKYDSAGEDDKLLKKGFEDKKILEVIERVKTRTEEVAISKGISKSVEKRLRRLNLMITAPLLGVALIFFILPLFGIAIDSFFMFPLLCVFCIAPQFVRNSAVKKWFKFKEENRNELYTINREDILVLKSYVSEVLANVRSNLIELKVPLELIKFSLFHRDYEDLNVINQKQ
;
A
#
# COMPACT_ATOMS: atom_id res chain seq x y z
N MET A 1 16.51 -44.25 -62.90
CA MET A 1 17.98 -44.12 -62.91
C MET A 1 18.31 -42.74 -62.37
N ASN A 2 19.08 -42.71 -61.27
CA ASN A 2 19.99 -41.70 -60.70
C ASN A 2 19.81 -40.21 -61.04
N GLU A 3 20.07 -39.22 -60.20
CA GLU A 3 20.60 -39.04 -58.83
C GLU A 3 20.47 -37.50 -58.58
N ASN A 4 20.41 -37.08 -57.31
CA ASN A 4 20.99 -35.85 -56.70
C ASN A 4 20.96 -34.49 -57.45
N GLU A 5 20.87 -33.31 -56.84
CA GLU A 5 20.78 -32.80 -55.48
C GLU A 5 20.62 -31.27 -55.65
N ASN A 6 19.84 -30.64 -54.76
CA ASN A 6 20.24 -29.44 -54.01
C ASN A 6 20.56 -28.11 -54.78
N LYS A 7 19.69 -27.11 -54.66
CA LYS A 7 19.89 -25.91 -53.81
C LYS A 7 18.89 -24.78 -54.10
N ASN A 8 18.29 -24.30 -53.01
CA ASN A 8 17.59 -23.04 -52.76
C ASN A 8 17.85 -21.87 -53.74
N SER A 9 16.78 -21.23 -54.20
CA SER A 9 16.53 -19.80 -53.90
C SER A 9 15.12 -19.36 -54.32
N GLU A 10 14.46 -18.72 -53.34
CA GLU A 10 13.60 -17.54 -53.47
C GLU A 10 12.21 -17.59 -54.16
N HIS A 11 11.26 -17.09 -53.36
CA HIS A 11 10.11 -16.25 -53.72
C HIS A 11 8.84 -16.94 -54.26
N SER A 12 7.84 -17.04 -53.39
CA SER A 12 6.45 -16.77 -53.79
C SER A 12 5.56 -16.53 -52.57
N GLU A 13 4.75 -15.49 -52.70
CA GLU A 13 3.70 -15.00 -51.83
C GLU A 13 2.71 -16.08 -51.42
N GLU A 14 2.21 -16.04 -50.19
CA GLU A 14 0.92 -16.65 -49.86
C GLU A 14 0.12 -15.70 -48.95
N ILE A 15 -1.06 -15.34 -49.46
CA ILE A 15 -2.03 -14.39 -48.95
C ILE A 15 -2.97 -15.12 -47.95
N GLU A 16 -3.29 -14.40 -46.87
CA GLU A 16 -4.46 -14.50 -45.98
C GLU A 16 -4.80 -15.82 -45.25
N GLU A 17 -4.76 -15.73 -43.91
CA GLU A 17 -5.99 -15.88 -43.12
C GLU A 17 -6.00 -14.93 -41.91
N PRO A 18 -7.08 -14.15 -41.68
CA PRO A 18 -7.16 -13.25 -40.55
C PRO A 18 -7.58 -14.02 -39.29
N LYS A 19 -6.62 -14.35 -38.43
CA LYS A 19 -6.93 -14.80 -37.06
C LYS A 19 -7.61 -13.66 -36.31
N LYS A 20 -8.93 -13.73 -36.21
CA LYS A 20 -9.79 -13.01 -35.26
C LYS A 20 -9.14 -13.01 -33.87
N LYS A 21 -8.37 -11.97 -33.56
CA LYS A 21 -7.88 -11.71 -32.22
C LYS A 21 -8.98 -11.05 -31.41
N SER A 22 -9.13 -11.57 -30.20
CA SER A 22 -10.17 -11.28 -29.23
C SER A 22 -10.37 -9.79 -28.99
N ARG A 23 -11.58 -9.31 -29.29
CA ARG A 23 -12.13 -8.11 -28.66
C ARG A 23 -12.35 -8.43 -27.19
N PHE A 24 -11.36 -8.21 -26.34
CA PHE A 24 -11.48 -7.87 -24.91
C PHE A 24 -10.05 -7.71 -24.34
N ALA A 25 -9.27 -6.80 -24.95
CA ALA A 25 -8.12 -6.25 -24.26
C ALA A 25 -8.66 -5.36 -23.13
N LYS A 26 -8.49 -5.80 -21.88
CA LYS A 26 -8.69 -4.93 -20.71
C LYS A 26 -7.89 -3.65 -20.94
N PRO A 27 -8.45 -2.45 -20.67
CA PRO A 27 -7.67 -1.23 -20.76
C PRO A 27 -6.49 -1.36 -19.80
N THR A 28 -5.28 -1.45 -20.34
CA THR A 28 -4.06 -1.25 -19.57
C THR A 28 -4.18 0.14 -19.00
N ARG A 29 -4.36 0.24 -17.67
CA ARG A 29 -4.23 1.51 -16.96
C ARG A 29 -2.82 2.02 -17.26
N THR A 30 -2.74 3.02 -18.12
CA THR A 30 -1.53 3.80 -18.33
C THR A 30 -1.14 4.39 -16.97
N SER A 31 0.01 3.98 -16.43
CA SER A 31 0.51 4.62 -15.20
C SER A 31 0.83 6.07 -15.53
N GLN A 32 0.72 6.97 -14.55
CA GLN A 32 1.19 8.36 -14.73
C GLN A 32 2.62 8.41 -15.29
N SER A 33 3.44 7.42 -14.95
CA SER A 33 4.79 7.21 -15.49
C SER A 33 4.82 7.05 -17.00
N GLN A 34 3.87 6.33 -17.61
CA GLN A 34 3.83 6.14 -19.07
C GLN A 34 3.43 7.42 -19.80
N VAL A 35 2.49 8.19 -19.23
CA VAL A 35 2.09 9.50 -19.77
C VAL A 35 3.24 10.52 -19.64
N LEU A 36 4.00 10.46 -18.55
CA LEU A 36 5.20 11.27 -18.34
C LEU A 36 6.37 10.87 -19.24
N GLN A 37 6.56 9.56 -19.48
CA GLN A 37 7.58 9.01 -20.37
C GLN A 37 7.38 9.48 -21.82
N GLU A 38 6.13 9.45 -22.32
CA GLU A 38 5.82 9.89 -23.68
C GLU A 38 5.86 11.41 -23.83
N ALA A 39 5.52 12.19 -22.80
CA ALA A 39 5.49 13.64 -22.88
C ALA A 39 6.87 14.32 -22.75
N LEU A 40 7.84 13.68 -22.08
CA LEU A 40 9.10 14.33 -21.69
C LEU A 40 10.37 13.69 -22.27
N ASN A 41 10.26 12.57 -22.99
CA ASN A 41 11.40 11.87 -23.62
C ASN A 41 12.53 11.50 -22.62
N ILE A 42 12.15 11.15 -21.39
CA ILE A 42 13.08 10.79 -20.30
C ILE A 42 13.37 9.30 -20.34
N LYS A 43 14.61 8.91 -19.99
CA LYS A 43 14.97 7.48 -19.93
C LYS A 43 14.11 6.78 -18.88
N PRO A 44 13.58 5.59 -19.18
CA PRO A 44 12.66 4.87 -18.30
C PRO A 44 13.28 4.49 -16.95
N ASP A 45 14.61 4.43 -16.84
CA ASP A 45 15.29 4.06 -15.60
C ASP A 45 15.45 5.23 -14.63
N ASP A 46 15.61 6.47 -15.11
CA ASP A 46 15.69 7.68 -14.28
C ASP A 46 14.34 7.94 -13.57
N LEU A 47 13.23 7.67 -14.27
CA LEU A 47 11.89 7.81 -13.68
C LEU A 47 11.59 6.73 -12.63
N LYS A 48 12.07 5.49 -12.83
CA LYS A 48 11.92 4.40 -11.85
C LYS A 48 12.71 4.65 -10.57
N ASP A 49 13.85 5.32 -10.68
CA ASP A 49 14.65 5.71 -9.51
C ASP A 49 13.91 6.78 -8.69
N ILE A 50 13.42 7.82 -9.35
CA ILE A 50 12.59 8.86 -8.72
C ILE A 50 11.35 8.23 -8.06
N GLU A 51 10.64 7.34 -8.74
CA GLU A 51 9.51 6.60 -8.13
C GLU A 51 9.91 5.77 -6.90
N GLY A 52 11.12 5.21 -6.91
CA GLY A 52 11.69 4.49 -5.78
C GLY A 52 11.86 5.38 -4.56
N LYS A 53 12.53 6.53 -4.75
CA LYS A 53 12.74 7.55 -3.71
C LYS A 53 11.42 8.07 -3.16
N LEU A 54 10.44 8.30 -4.03
CA LEU A 54 9.10 8.72 -3.65
C LEU A 54 8.33 7.66 -2.85
N ALA A 55 8.54 6.37 -3.13
CA ALA A 55 7.95 5.30 -2.33
C ALA A 55 8.51 5.29 -0.90
N VAL A 56 9.81 5.56 -0.74
CA VAL A 56 10.45 5.72 0.58
C VAL A 56 9.81 6.89 1.32
N ILE A 57 9.75 8.07 0.69
CA ILE A 57 9.13 9.27 1.25
C ILE A 57 7.70 8.99 1.72
N LYS A 58 6.86 8.40 0.86
CA LYS A 58 5.45 8.13 1.17
C LYS A 58 5.29 7.24 2.39
N PHE A 59 6.13 6.23 2.54
CA PHE A 59 6.03 5.36 3.71
C PHE A 59 6.49 6.05 4.99
N LEU A 60 7.61 6.76 4.95
CA LEU A 60 8.15 7.46 6.12
C LEU A 60 7.19 8.57 6.59
N ASP A 61 6.56 9.27 5.65
CA ASP A 61 5.50 10.23 5.95
C ASP A 61 4.26 9.53 6.52
N TYR A 62 3.84 8.39 5.94
CA TYR A 62 2.68 7.66 6.43
C TYR A 62 2.86 7.10 7.85
N ILE A 63 4.01 6.52 8.19
CA ILE A 63 4.26 6.04 9.55
C ILE A 63 4.42 7.21 10.55
N SER A 64 4.88 8.37 10.09
CA SER A 64 4.97 9.57 10.91
C SER A 64 3.60 10.14 11.25
N GLU A 65 2.64 10.08 10.32
CA GLU A 65 1.31 10.65 10.49
C GLU A 65 0.29 9.70 11.11
N GLU A 66 0.33 8.42 10.71
CA GLU A 66 -0.63 7.39 11.13
C GLU A 66 0.10 6.17 11.74
N PRO A 67 0.91 6.34 12.80
CA PRO A 67 1.66 5.24 13.40
C PRO A 67 0.74 4.12 13.93
N LEU A 68 -0.50 4.46 14.35
CA LEU A 68 -1.49 3.50 14.82
C LEU A 68 -1.93 2.50 13.76
N ASP A 69 -1.85 2.83 12.47
CA ASP A 69 -2.24 1.90 11.42
C ASP A 69 -1.26 0.73 11.27
N PHE A 70 -0.05 0.88 11.82
CA PHE A 70 0.98 -0.14 11.91
C PHE A 70 0.99 -0.90 13.24
N ALA A 71 0.28 -0.40 14.25
CA ALA A 71 0.17 -1.06 15.55
C ALA A 71 -0.38 -2.49 15.38
N PHE A 72 0.34 -3.47 15.91
CA PHE A 72 0.02 -4.90 15.85
C PHE A 72 0.00 -5.50 14.42
N LYS A 73 0.56 -4.80 13.43
CA LYS A 73 0.68 -5.24 12.02
C LYS A 73 2.15 -5.44 11.58
N GLU A 74 2.90 -6.19 12.38
CA GLU A 74 4.31 -6.52 12.16
C GLU A 74 4.63 -6.95 10.72
N LYS A 75 3.94 -7.97 10.19
CA LYS A 75 4.14 -8.43 8.80
C LYS A 75 3.98 -7.33 7.74
N THR A 76 3.06 -6.39 7.96
CA THR A 76 2.85 -5.28 7.04
C THR A 76 4.01 -4.30 7.14
N LEU A 77 4.45 -3.99 8.35
CA LEU A 77 5.61 -3.13 8.59
C LEU A 77 6.88 -3.73 7.98
N ASP A 78 7.15 -5.02 8.20
CA ASP A 78 8.32 -5.72 7.65
C ASP A 78 8.35 -5.68 6.12
N GLN A 79 7.20 -5.79 5.47
CA GLN A 79 7.09 -5.67 4.02
C GLN A 79 7.47 -4.27 3.53
N TYR A 80 7.10 -3.22 4.26
CA TYR A 80 7.51 -1.85 3.92
C TYR A 80 8.99 -1.62 4.21
N ILE A 81 9.49 -2.06 5.37
CA ILE A 81 10.90 -1.98 5.73
C ILE A 81 11.75 -2.66 4.66
N LYS A 82 11.42 -3.91 4.30
CA LYS A 82 12.11 -4.65 3.25
C LYS A 82 12.14 -3.89 1.93
N LYS A 83 11.00 -3.34 1.48
CA LYS A 83 10.93 -2.57 0.23
C LYS A 83 11.78 -1.30 0.28
N ILE A 84 11.89 -0.65 1.44
CA ILE A 84 12.70 0.56 1.60
C ILE A 84 14.16 0.22 1.63
N THR A 85 14.56 -0.79 2.41
CA THR A 85 15.95 -1.28 2.41
C THR A 85 16.39 -1.67 1.00
N GLU A 86 15.59 -2.45 0.27
CA GLU A 86 15.87 -2.82 -1.12
C GLU A 86 15.99 -1.62 -2.09
N ARG A 87 15.38 -0.47 -1.75
CA ARG A 87 15.45 0.75 -2.56
C ARG A 87 16.64 1.60 -2.15
N THR A 88 16.87 1.76 -0.86
CA THR A 88 18.02 2.49 -0.30
C THR A 88 19.34 1.80 -0.64
N ASP A 89 19.39 0.47 -0.66
CA ASP A 89 20.58 -0.28 -1.04
C ASP A 89 21.02 0.00 -2.49
N LYS A 90 20.08 0.35 -3.37
CA LYS A 90 20.40 0.70 -4.76
C LYS A 90 21.10 2.06 -4.88
N TYR A 91 21.01 2.91 -3.87
CA TYR A 91 21.67 4.21 -3.87
C TYR A 91 23.21 4.10 -3.84
N ASP A 92 23.76 2.96 -3.37
CA ASP A 92 25.22 2.70 -3.42
C ASP A 92 25.81 2.71 -4.83
N SER A 93 25.00 2.26 -5.79
CA SER A 93 25.42 2.10 -7.19
C SER A 93 25.11 3.33 -8.03
N ALA A 94 24.56 4.38 -7.42
CA ALA A 94 24.10 5.60 -8.09
C ALA A 94 25.08 6.78 -7.88
N GLY A 95 24.65 8.00 -8.23
CA GLY A 95 25.45 9.22 -8.14
C GLY A 95 25.90 9.57 -6.71
N GLU A 96 26.80 10.55 -6.57
CA GLU A 96 27.32 10.96 -5.25
C GLU A 96 26.21 11.39 -4.29
N ASP A 97 25.19 12.11 -4.77
CA ASP A 97 24.06 12.55 -3.95
C ASP A 97 23.24 11.38 -3.40
N ASP A 98 23.13 10.28 -4.14
CA ASP A 98 22.39 9.10 -3.71
C ASP A 98 23.15 8.33 -2.63
N LYS A 99 24.48 8.27 -2.74
CA LYS A 99 25.33 7.71 -1.67
C LYS A 99 25.19 8.51 -0.36
N LEU A 100 25.03 9.83 -0.45
CA LEU A 100 24.73 10.67 0.71
C LEU A 100 23.37 10.33 1.32
N LEU A 101 22.35 10.04 0.51
CA LEU A 101 21.05 9.58 1.02
C LEU A 101 21.12 8.22 1.71
N LYS A 102 21.96 7.30 1.24
CA LYS A 102 22.16 6.04 1.95
C LYS A 102 22.86 6.26 3.28
N LYS A 103 23.93 7.05 3.29
CA LYS A 103 24.62 7.41 4.53
C LYS A 103 23.67 8.09 5.52
N GLY A 104 22.82 9.01 5.06
CA GLY A 104 21.78 9.64 5.87
C GLY A 104 20.77 8.63 6.44
N PHE A 105 20.42 7.58 5.70
CA PHE A 105 19.54 6.51 6.18
C PHE A 105 20.16 5.71 7.33
N GLU A 106 21.45 5.40 7.20
CA GLU A 106 22.22 4.63 8.18
C GLU A 106 22.56 5.48 9.43
N ASP A 107 23.09 6.68 9.24
CA ASP A 107 23.50 7.60 10.32
C ASP A 107 22.31 8.01 11.20
N LYS A 108 21.15 8.28 10.57
CA LYS A 108 19.91 8.60 11.29
C LYS A 108 19.20 7.37 11.86
N LYS A 109 19.72 6.17 11.59
CA LYS A 109 19.18 4.88 12.07
C LYS A 109 17.68 4.76 11.77
N ILE A 110 17.27 5.07 10.54
CA ILE A 110 15.85 5.19 10.16
C ILE A 110 15.04 3.93 10.51
N LEU A 111 15.63 2.75 10.34
CA LEU A 111 14.99 1.48 10.71
C LEU A 111 14.73 1.36 12.22
N GLU A 112 15.70 1.74 13.06
CA GLU A 112 15.53 1.74 14.51
C GLU A 112 14.47 2.77 14.94
N VAL A 113 14.44 3.93 14.29
CA VAL A 113 13.45 4.99 14.55
C VAL A 113 12.04 4.47 14.23
N ILE A 114 11.85 3.80 13.07
CA ILE A 114 10.59 3.16 12.69
C ILE A 114 10.13 2.16 13.76
N GLU A 115 11.05 1.30 14.21
CA GLU A 115 10.75 0.28 15.22
C GLU A 115 10.39 0.90 16.58
N ARG A 116 11.10 1.96 16.99
CA ARG A 116 10.77 2.72 18.22
C ARG A 116 9.40 3.36 18.14
N VAL A 117 9.07 4.04 17.03
CA VAL A 117 7.74 4.65 16.83
C VAL A 117 6.65 3.59 16.91
N LYS A 118 6.84 2.45 16.25
CA LYS A 118 5.89 1.33 16.29
C LYS A 118 5.74 0.79 17.72
N THR A 119 6.84 0.51 18.41
CA THR A 119 6.81 -0.09 19.76
C THR A 119 6.15 0.83 20.77
N ARG A 120 6.51 2.12 20.82
CA ARG A 120 5.85 3.11 21.69
C ARG A 120 4.36 3.26 21.36
N THR A 121 4.01 3.21 20.08
CA THR A 121 2.60 3.25 19.66
C THR A 121 1.83 2.01 20.12
N GLU A 122 2.44 0.83 20.07
CA GLU A 122 1.86 -0.41 20.60
C GLU A 122 1.70 -0.34 22.12
N GLU A 123 2.69 0.19 22.85
CA GLU A 123 2.64 0.38 24.31
C GLU A 123 1.50 1.31 24.73
N VAL A 124 1.32 2.44 24.04
CA VAL A 124 0.21 3.37 24.28
C VAL A 124 -1.14 2.72 23.94
N ALA A 125 -1.21 1.94 22.85
CA ALA A 125 -2.43 1.22 22.51
C ALA A 125 -2.78 0.19 23.60
N ILE A 126 -1.79 -0.57 24.10
CA ILE A 126 -1.97 -1.56 25.17
C ILE A 126 -2.39 -0.89 26.47
N SER A 127 -1.74 0.21 26.88
CA SER A 127 -2.06 0.92 28.12
C SER A 127 -3.49 1.48 28.12
N LYS A 128 -4.04 1.79 26.94
CA LYS A 128 -5.42 2.25 26.75
C LYS A 128 -6.41 1.12 26.42
N GLY A 129 -6.02 -0.13 26.62
CA GLY A 129 -6.91 -1.29 26.54
C GLY A 129 -7.07 -1.92 25.15
N ILE A 130 -6.22 -1.53 24.18
CA ILE A 130 -6.15 -2.18 22.87
C ILE A 130 -4.91 -3.07 22.81
N SER A 131 -5.11 -4.37 22.95
CA SER A 131 -4.02 -5.35 22.97
C SER A 131 -3.79 -6.09 21.65
N LYS A 132 -4.63 -5.87 20.63
CA LYS A 132 -4.61 -6.64 19.37
C LYS A 132 -5.05 -5.80 18.19
N SER A 133 -4.58 -6.17 17.00
CA SER A 133 -5.03 -5.55 15.75
C SER A 133 -6.55 -5.68 15.59
N VAL A 134 -7.15 -4.62 15.06
CA VAL A 134 -8.60 -4.56 14.80
C VAL A 134 -9.02 -5.67 13.86
N GLU A 135 -8.22 -6.00 12.85
CA GLU A 135 -8.48 -7.09 11.92
C GLU A 135 -8.51 -8.46 12.63
N LYS A 136 -7.56 -8.74 13.54
CA LYS A 136 -7.57 -9.98 14.33
C LYS A 136 -8.79 -10.05 15.24
N ARG A 137 -9.15 -8.92 15.88
CA ARG A 137 -10.35 -8.82 16.73
C ARG A 137 -11.62 -9.04 15.91
N LEU A 138 -11.75 -8.38 14.77
CA LEU A 138 -12.87 -8.52 13.83
C LEU A 138 -12.97 -9.95 13.30
N ARG A 139 -11.87 -10.59 12.92
CA ARG A 139 -11.88 -11.98 12.45
C ARG A 139 -12.39 -12.93 13.53
N ARG A 140 -11.95 -12.74 14.78
CA ARG A 140 -12.41 -13.56 15.92
C ARG A 140 -13.88 -13.31 16.23
N LEU A 141 -14.32 -12.06 16.26
CA LEU A 141 -15.73 -11.70 16.46
C LEU A 141 -16.61 -12.25 15.34
N ASN A 142 -16.18 -12.10 14.09
CA ASN A 142 -16.89 -12.66 12.94
C ASN A 142 -17.00 -14.17 13.07
N LEU A 143 -15.91 -14.89 13.36
CA LEU A 143 -15.95 -16.34 13.58
C LEU A 143 -16.91 -16.73 14.72
N MET A 144 -16.89 -15.99 15.83
CA MET A 144 -17.77 -16.23 16.98
C MET A 144 -19.25 -16.01 16.66
N ILE A 145 -19.56 -15.11 15.72
CA ILE A 145 -20.95 -14.86 15.26
C ILE A 145 -21.35 -15.84 14.15
N THR A 146 -20.44 -16.11 13.19
CA THR A 146 -20.74 -16.94 12.01
C THR A 146 -20.73 -18.43 12.32
N ALA A 147 -19.97 -18.91 13.32
CA ALA A 147 -19.93 -20.34 13.65
C ALA A 147 -21.26 -20.85 14.24
N PRO A 148 -21.89 -20.17 15.23
CA PRO A 148 -23.25 -20.50 15.65
C PRO A 148 -24.26 -20.38 14.52
N LEU A 149 -24.11 -19.38 13.65
CA LEU A 149 -24.99 -19.17 12.49
C LEU A 149 -24.94 -20.36 11.52
N LEU A 150 -23.74 -20.88 11.23
CA LEU A 150 -23.58 -22.09 10.41
C LEU A 150 -24.23 -23.30 11.08
N GLY A 151 -24.07 -23.45 12.41
CA GLY A 151 -24.69 -24.54 13.17
C GLY A 151 -26.22 -24.48 13.13
N VAL A 152 -26.79 -23.29 13.34
CA VAL A 152 -28.24 -23.05 13.27
C VAL A 152 -28.76 -23.32 11.85
N ALA A 153 -28.07 -22.84 10.82
CA ALA A 153 -28.43 -23.09 9.42
C ALA A 153 -28.38 -24.60 9.07
N LEU A 154 -27.37 -25.33 9.56
CA LEU A 154 -27.27 -26.78 9.39
C LEU A 154 -28.41 -27.51 10.09
N ILE A 155 -28.76 -27.11 11.33
CA ILE A 155 -29.89 -27.68 12.06
C ILE A 155 -31.20 -27.46 11.29
N PHE A 156 -31.41 -26.27 10.73
CA PHE A 156 -32.57 -25.97 9.89
C PHE A 156 -32.61 -26.75 8.58
N PHE A 157 -31.47 -27.15 8.03
CA PHE A 157 -31.39 -27.99 6.84
C PHE A 157 -31.59 -29.48 7.15
N ILE A 158 -31.12 -29.94 8.32
CA ILE A 158 -31.14 -31.35 8.72
C ILE A 158 -32.47 -31.77 9.34
N LEU A 159 -33.10 -30.95 10.18
CA LEU A 159 -34.35 -31.28 10.88
C LEU A 159 -35.52 -31.66 9.95
N PRO A 160 -35.72 -31.01 8.78
CA PRO A 160 -36.75 -31.42 7.83
C PRO A 160 -36.55 -32.83 7.26
N LEU A 161 -35.29 -33.31 7.13
CA LEU A 161 -34.98 -34.68 6.69
C LEU A 161 -35.48 -35.74 7.68
N PHE A 162 -35.65 -35.38 8.95
CA PHE A 162 -36.18 -36.24 10.01
C PHE A 162 -37.69 -36.06 10.23
N GLY A 163 -38.38 -35.33 9.37
CA GLY A 163 -39.84 -35.11 9.45
C GLY A 163 -40.28 -34.06 10.46
N ILE A 164 -39.36 -33.26 11.01
CA ILE A 164 -39.69 -32.14 11.90
C ILE A 164 -39.93 -30.90 11.05
N ALA A 165 -41.19 -30.49 10.91
CA ALA A 165 -41.56 -29.28 10.18
C ALA A 165 -41.21 -28.03 11.01
N ILE A 166 -40.37 -27.18 10.45
CA ILE A 166 -40.01 -25.88 11.04
C ILE A 166 -40.81 -24.81 10.32
N ASP A 167 -41.53 -24.02 11.09
CA ASP A 167 -42.40 -23.00 10.53
C ASP A 167 -41.58 -21.86 9.92
N SER A 168 -41.89 -21.51 8.66
CA SER A 168 -41.17 -20.51 7.88
C SER A 168 -41.26 -19.12 8.50
N PHE A 169 -42.29 -18.88 9.31
CA PHE A 169 -42.51 -17.63 10.04
C PHE A 169 -41.39 -17.31 11.06
N PHE A 170 -40.78 -18.33 11.68
CA PHE A 170 -39.66 -18.13 12.61
C PHE A 170 -38.30 -18.12 11.92
N MET A 171 -38.17 -18.83 10.80
CA MET A 171 -36.93 -18.92 10.03
C MET A 171 -36.51 -17.58 9.43
N PHE A 172 -37.45 -16.85 8.83
CA PHE A 172 -37.12 -15.63 8.09
C PHE A 172 -36.60 -14.49 8.99
N PRO A 173 -37.26 -14.12 10.11
CA PRO A 173 -36.76 -13.07 11.01
C PRO A 173 -35.41 -13.44 11.63
N LEU A 174 -35.24 -14.71 11.98
CA LEU A 174 -34.02 -15.21 12.59
C LEU A 174 -32.84 -15.08 11.61
N LEU A 175 -33.01 -15.51 10.35
CA LEU A 175 -32.00 -15.34 9.30
C LEU A 175 -31.68 -13.86 9.04
N CYS A 176 -32.69 -12.97 9.01
CA CYS A 176 -32.47 -11.53 8.83
C CYS A 176 -31.59 -10.93 9.93
N VAL A 177 -31.88 -11.22 11.21
CA VAL A 177 -31.05 -10.77 12.35
C VAL A 177 -29.62 -11.30 12.21
N PHE A 178 -29.48 -12.56 11.82
CA PHE A 178 -28.19 -13.21 11.64
C PHE A 178 -27.37 -12.67 10.45
N CYS A 179 -28.02 -12.18 9.39
CA CYS A 179 -27.32 -11.52 8.28
C CYS A 179 -26.85 -10.10 8.64
N ILE A 180 -27.62 -9.37 9.46
CA ILE A 180 -27.34 -7.97 9.78
C ILE A 180 -26.32 -7.84 10.94
N ALA A 181 -26.39 -8.73 11.93
CA ALA A 181 -25.56 -8.65 13.14
C ALA A 181 -24.04 -8.60 12.86
N PRO A 182 -23.44 -9.42 11.98
CA PRO A 182 -22.01 -9.34 11.66
C PRO A 182 -21.61 -7.97 11.09
N GLN A 183 -22.45 -7.40 10.23
CA GLN A 183 -22.18 -6.11 9.61
C GLN A 183 -22.25 -4.97 10.63
N PHE A 184 -23.21 -5.04 11.55
CA PHE A 184 -23.33 -4.06 12.63
C PHE A 184 -22.13 -4.11 13.59
N VAL A 185 -21.72 -5.33 14.00
CA VAL A 185 -20.55 -5.54 14.86
C VAL A 185 -19.28 -5.03 14.18
N ARG A 186 -19.09 -5.32 12.90
CA ARG A 186 -17.96 -4.82 12.11
C ARG A 186 -17.90 -3.29 12.11
N ASN A 187 -19.02 -2.64 11.78
CA ASN A 187 -19.09 -1.18 11.74
C ASN A 187 -18.84 -0.55 13.11
N SER A 188 -19.36 -1.13 14.19
CA SER A 188 -19.11 -0.62 15.55
C SER A 188 -17.65 -0.72 15.95
N ALA A 189 -16.99 -1.86 15.69
CA ALA A 189 -15.58 -2.04 16.00
C ALA A 189 -14.68 -1.09 15.19
N VAL A 190 -14.98 -0.87 13.92
CA VAL A 190 -14.27 0.08 13.07
C VAL A 190 -14.46 1.52 13.54
N LYS A 191 -15.70 1.93 13.88
CA LYS A 191 -15.97 3.25 14.46
C LYS A 191 -15.24 3.48 15.78
N LYS A 192 -15.21 2.47 16.67
CA LYS A 192 -14.46 2.53 17.92
C LYS A 192 -12.97 2.69 17.69
N TRP A 193 -12.41 2.00 16.69
CA TRP A 193 -11.01 2.17 16.30
C TRP A 193 -10.72 3.57 15.79
N PHE A 194 -11.52 4.10 14.87
CA PHE A 194 -11.31 5.47 14.37
C PHE A 194 -11.43 6.52 15.48
N LYS A 195 -12.41 6.37 16.36
CA LYS A 195 -12.55 7.24 17.53
C LYS A 195 -11.32 7.16 18.44
N PHE A 196 -10.81 5.95 18.69
CA PHE A 196 -9.57 5.76 19.42
C PHE A 196 -8.38 6.44 18.73
N LYS A 197 -8.25 6.31 17.40
CA LYS A 197 -7.16 6.98 16.66
C LYS A 197 -7.20 8.49 16.86
N GLU A 198 -8.38 9.09 16.69
CA GLU A 198 -8.56 10.53 16.80
C GLU A 198 -8.26 11.06 18.21
N GLU A 199 -8.77 10.38 19.24
CA GLU A 199 -8.59 10.78 20.64
C GLU A 199 -7.12 10.71 21.09
N ASN A 200 -6.33 9.82 20.50
CA ASN A 200 -4.96 9.52 20.94
C ASN A 200 -3.88 10.06 19.99
N ARG A 201 -4.28 10.68 18.87
CA ARG A 201 -3.36 11.18 17.84
C ARG A 201 -2.34 12.17 18.42
N ASN A 202 -2.79 13.16 19.17
CA ASN A 202 -1.93 14.21 19.71
C ASN A 202 -0.94 13.68 20.76
N GLU A 203 -1.39 12.73 21.59
CA GLU A 203 -0.54 12.11 22.61
C GLU A 203 0.57 11.26 21.95
N LEU A 204 0.21 10.45 20.95
CA LEU A 204 1.16 9.66 20.19
C LEU A 204 2.17 10.53 19.44
N TYR A 205 1.70 11.63 18.84
CA TYR A 205 2.58 12.59 18.19
C TYR A 205 3.57 13.20 19.19
N THR A 206 3.10 13.53 20.39
CA THR A 206 3.94 14.13 21.44
C THR A 206 5.00 13.14 21.95
N ILE A 207 4.62 11.89 22.19
CA ILE A 207 5.52 10.83 22.68
C ILE A 207 6.58 10.46 21.63
N ASN A 208 6.20 10.47 20.35
CA ASN A 208 7.09 10.09 19.25
C ASN A 208 7.72 11.30 18.55
N ARG A 209 7.59 12.51 19.10
CA ARG A 209 7.95 13.75 18.40
C ARG A 209 9.38 13.75 17.86
N GLU A 210 10.34 13.38 18.69
CA GLU A 210 11.76 13.36 18.32
C GLU A 210 12.03 12.37 17.19
N ASP A 211 11.50 11.15 17.31
CA ASP A 211 11.63 10.12 16.29
C ASP A 211 10.94 10.52 14.97
N ILE A 212 9.74 11.12 15.06
CA ILE A 212 9.02 11.67 13.89
C ILE A 212 9.83 12.78 13.21
N LEU A 213 10.50 13.65 13.98
CA LEU A 213 11.36 14.70 13.41
C LEU A 213 12.55 14.12 12.66
N VAL A 214 13.14 13.01 13.15
CA VAL A 214 14.21 12.29 12.44
C VAL A 214 13.69 11.73 11.11
N LEU A 215 12.51 11.09 11.12
CA LEU A 215 11.88 10.58 9.89
C LEU A 215 11.58 11.71 8.90
N LYS A 216 10.99 12.82 9.37
CA LYS A 216 10.68 13.99 8.53
C LYS A 216 11.94 14.66 7.99
N SER A 217 13.00 14.75 8.77
CA SER A 217 14.28 15.29 8.33
C SER A 217 14.88 14.46 7.18
N TYR A 218 14.84 13.12 7.28
CA TYR A 218 15.30 12.27 6.19
C TYR A 218 14.39 12.36 4.96
N VAL A 219 13.07 12.46 5.15
CA VAL A 219 12.12 12.72 4.06
C VAL A 219 12.49 14.01 3.31
N SER A 220 12.82 15.09 4.02
CA SER A 220 13.24 16.35 3.38
C SER A 220 14.51 16.18 2.53
N GLU A 221 15.51 15.42 3.01
CA GLU A 221 16.72 15.14 2.23
C GLU A 221 16.44 14.37 0.94
N VAL A 222 15.60 13.32 1.03
CA VAL A 222 15.21 12.54 -0.15
C VAL A 222 14.37 13.40 -1.11
N LEU A 223 13.49 14.27 -0.60
CA LEU A 223 12.71 15.20 -1.42
C LEU A 223 13.59 16.21 -2.14
N ALA A 224 14.60 16.77 -1.46
CA ALA A 224 15.54 17.71 -2.06
C ALA A 224 16.33 17.07 -3.21
N ASN A 225 16.80 15.82 -3.03
CA ASN A 225 17.44 15.05 -4.09
C ASN A 225 16.49 14.77 -5.27
N VAL A 226 15.26 14.31 -5.00
CA VAL A 226 14.26 14.10 -6.06
C VAL A 226 13.99 15.39 -6.82
N ARG A 227 13.87 16.52 -6.13
CA ARG A 227 13.67 17.83 -6.74
C ARG A 227 14.85 18.21 -7.65
N SER A 228 16.08 18.03 -7.18
CA SER A 228 17.28 18.28 -7.99
C SER A 228 17.26 17.45 -9.28
N ASN A 229 17.01 16.15 -9.17
CA ASN A 229 16.95 15.24 -10.31
C ASN A 229 15.86 15.64 -11.32
N LEU A 230 14.69 16.10 -10.83
CA LEU A 230 13.60 16.53 -11.69
C LEU A 230 13.91 17.84 -12.44
N ILE A 231 14.62 18.77 -11.80
CA ILE A 231 15.08 20.02 -12.42
C ILE A 231 16.10 19.71 -13.52
N GLU A 232 17.05 18.82 -13.25
CA GLU A 232 18.05 18.37 -14.24
C GLU A 232 17.40 17.69 -15.46
N LEU A 233 16.38 16.88 -15.22
CA LEU A 233 15.60 16.20 -16.26
C LEU A 233 14.60 17.12 -16.98
N LYS A 234 14.54 18.42 -16.63
CA LYS A 234 13.58 19.41 -17.17
C LYS A 234 12.13 18.94 -17.09
N VAL A 235 11.79 18.17 -16.05
CA VAL A 235 10.42 17.74 -15.78
C VAL A 235 9.65 18.90 -15.17
N PRO A 236 8.45 19.26 -15.68
CA PRO A 236 7.60 20.23 -15.01
C PRO A 236 7.21 19.69 -13.62
N LEU A 237 7.62 20.39 -12.57
CA LEU A 237 7.35 20.04 -11.18
C LEU A 237 5.83 19.94 -10.88
N GLU A 238 5.00 20.61 -11.69
CA GLU A 238 3.54 20.61 -11.63
C GLU A 238 2.90 19.24 -11.91
N LEU A 239 3.57 18.38 -12.68
CA LEU A 239 3.04 17.06 -13.04
C LEU A 239 3.07 16.08 -11.86
N ILE A 240 3.85 16.38 -10.82
CA ILE A 240 3.96 15.54 -9.65
C ILE A 240 3.15 16.11 -8.49
N LYS A 241 1.83 16.03 -8.63
CA LYS A 241 0.90 16.17 -7.50
C LYS A 241 1.12 14.99 -6.54
N PHE A 242 2.04 15.14 -5.60
CA PHE A 242 2.26 14.17 -4.53
C PHE A 242 1.10 14.21 -3.53
N SER A 243 0.46 13.06 -3.27
CA SER A 243 -0.33 12.91 -2.04
C SER A 243 0.63 12.52 -0.91
N LEU A 244 1.28 13.53 -0.32
CA LEU A 244 1.89 13.38 1.00
C LEU A 244 0.82 13.68 2.04
N PHE A 245 0.86 12.97 3.15
CA PHE A 245 0.00 13.19 4.32
C PHE A 245 0.36 14.51 5.00
N HIS A 246 1.63 14.93 4.96
CA HIS A 246 2.05 16.30 5.32
C HIS A 246 2.13 17.25 4.12
N ARG A 247 1.65 18.49 4.32
CA ARG A 247 1.76 19.59 3.36
C ARG A 247 2.91 20.56 3.67
N ASP A 248 3.48 20.48 4.87
CA ASP A 248 4.39 21.49 5.42
C ASP A 248 5.88 21.16 5.19
N TYR A 249 6.22 20.51 4.08
CA TYR A 249 7.62 20.42 3.67
C TYR A 249 7.98 21.73 2.97
N GLU A 250 9.04 22.41 3.42
CA GLU A 250 9.50 23.68 2.83
C GLU A 250 9.74 23.54 1.32
N ASP A 251 10.21 22.39 0.86
CA ASP A 251 10.39 22.06 -0.55
C ASP A 251 9.08 21.90 -1.35
N LEU A 252 7.94 21.58 -0.71
CA LEU A 252 6.62 21.57 -1.36
C LEU A 252 6.08 23.00 -1.57
N ASN A 253 6.40 23.93 -0.67
CA ASN A 253 5.92 25.31 -0.76
C ASN A 253 6.57 26.09 -1.91
N VAL A 254 7.79 25.73 -2.31
CA VAL A 254 8.45 26.33 -3.49
C VAL A 254 7.97 25.69 -4.80
N ILE A 255 7.44 24.46 -4.77
CA ILE A 255 6.85 23.78 -5.94
C ILE A 255 5.49 24.39 -6.35
N ASN A 256 4.77 25.02 -5.42
CA ASN A 256 3.47 25.68 -5.69
C ASN A 256 3.58 27.18 -6.01
N GLN A 257 4.77 27.78 -5.93
CA GLN A 257 4.95 29.18 -6.33
C GLN A 257 5.17 29.24 -7.84
N LYS A 258 4.13 29.71 -8.54
CA LYS A 258 4.17 30.12 -9.95
C LYS A 258 5.43 30.94 -10.21
N GLN A 259 6.27 30.49 -11.13
CA GLN A 259 7.03 31.38 -12.01
C GLN A 259 6.15 31.73 -13.21
#